data_AF-A0A438C9F0-F1
#
_entry.id   AF-A0A438C9F0-F1
#
_cell.length_a   1.000
_cell.length_b   1.000
_cell.length_c   1.000
_cell.angle_alpha   90.00
_cell.angle_beta   90.00
_cell.angle_gamma   90.00
#
_symmetry.space_group_name_H-M   'P 1'
#
loop_
_entity.id
_entity.type
_entity.pdbx_description
1 polymer ?
#
loop_
_entity_poly.entity_id
_entity_poly.type
_entity_poly.pdbx_seq_one_letter_code
_entity_poly.pdbx_strand_id
1 'polypeptide(L)'
;MFSSTPNNPPISTSNPLKSSPPNLRIAILITPNLIPKSLPKKLSFIQASAFSPISYPHKERVDARESYTLDSIRHFLIRQEDSIIFSLLERAQYCYNADTYGHHAFSKDGFHGSLVEFMVKETEKLHAQMGRYDSPKEHPFFPAQLPKPMLPPLKYPQHAFS
;
A
#
# COMPACT_ATOMS: atom_id res chain seq x y z
N MET A 1 50.64 -5.85 -58.60
CA MET A 1 49.52 -4.91 -58.41
C MET A 1 49.02 -5.08 -56.99
N PHE A 2 49.26 -4.08 -56.14
CA PHE A 2 48.89 -4.08 -54.72
C PHE A 2 47.38 -3.78 -54.58
N SER A 3 46.61 -4.62 -53.89
CA SER A 3 45.23 -4.29 -53.48
C SER A 3 45.20 -4.13 -51.97
N SER A 4 45.22 -2.88 -51.52
CA SER A 4 45.11 -2.47 -50.12
C SER A 4 43.65 -2.57 -49.67
N THR A 5 43.36 -3.42 -48.68
CA THR A 5 42.09 -3.40 -47.93
C THR A 5 42.23 -2.50 -46.71
N PRO A 6 41.27 -1.60 -46.41
CA PRO A 6 41.37 -0.74 -45.23
C PRO A 6 41.02 -1.51 -43.95
N ASN A 7 41.93 -1.45 -42.98
CA ASN A 7 41.73 -1.86 -41.59
C ASN A 7 40.66 -0.99 -40.93
N ASN A 8 39.57 -1.59 -40.45
CA ASN A 8 38.63 -0.95 -39.53
C ASN A 8 39.07 -1.23 -38.08
N PRO A 9 39.13 -0.22 -37.18
CA PRO A 9 39.48 -0.44 -35.79
C PRO A 9 38.35 -1.14 -35.01
N PRO A 10 38.65 -1.89 -33.94
CA PRO A 10 37.63 -2.59 -33.17
C PRO A 10 36.74 -1.62 -32.39
N ILE A 11 35.44 -1.83 -32.49
CA ILE A 11 34.40 -1.13 -31.72
C ILE A 11 34.64 -1.41 -30.24
N SER A 12 34.97 -0.37 -29.48
CA SER A 12 35.06 -0.40 -28.02
C SER A 12 33.67 -0.69 -27.45
N THR A 13 33.46 -1.94 -27.00
CA THR A 13 32.27 -2.34 -26.27
C THR A 13 32.37 -1.80 -24.86
N SER A 14 31.74 -0.65 -24.62
CA SER A 14 31.55 -0.13 -23.27
C SER A 14 30.68 -1.10 -22.47
N ASN A 15 31.21 -1.56 -21.33
CA ASN A 15 30.52 -2.44 -20.41
C ASN A 15 29.18 -1.82 -19.96
N PRO A 16 28.07 -2.58 -19.90
CA PRO A 16 26.85 -2.08 -19.31
C PRO A 16 27.08 -1.90 -17.80
N LEU A 17 26.91 -0.65 -17.38
CA LEU A 17 26.91 -0.20 -16.00
C LEU A 17 26.02 -1.16 -15.17
N LYS A 18 26.63 -1.89 -14.22
CA LYS A 18 25.90 -2.66 -13.20
C LYS A 18 24.98 -1.68 -12.48
N SER A 19 23.70 -1.69 -12.83
CA SER A 19 22.68 -1.01 -12.07
C SER A 19 22.56 -1.74 -10.74
N SER A 20 23.06 -1.09 -9.69
CA SER A 20 22.78 -1.48 -8.31
C SER A 20 21.25 -1.60 -8.18
N PRO A 21 20.71 -2.67 -7.58
CA PRO A 21 19.28 -2.78 -7.39
C PRO A 21 18.81 -1.57 -6.58
N PRO A 22 17.76 -0.85 -7.02
CA PRO A 22 17.26 0.26 -6.23
C PRO A 22 16.82 -0.31 -4.88
N ASN A 23 17.34 0.26 -3.80
CA ASN A 23 16.70 0.17 -2.50
C ASN A 23 15.31 0.83 -2.66
N LEU A 24 14.33 0.05 -3.10
CA LEU A 24 12.94 0.44 -3.24
C LEU A 24 12.36 0.62 -1.84
N ARG A 25 12.65 1.78 -1.24
CA ARG A 25 11.78 2.40 -0.24
C ARG A 25 10.51 2.84 -0.98
N ILE A 26 9.67 1.89 -1.40
CA ILE A 26 8.31 2.22 -1.81
C ILE A 26 7.62 2.69 -0.54
N ALA A 27 7.53 4.00 -0.37
CA ALA A 27 6.58 4.61 0.52
C ALA A 27 5.18 4.25 -0.03
N ILE A 28 4.70 3.06 0.33
CA ILE A 28 3.26 2.82 0.32
C ILE A 28 2.74 3.90 1.25
N LEU A 29 1.91 4.80 0.72
CA LEU A 29 1.20 5.80 1.50
C LEU A 29 0.21 5.07 2.39
N ILE A 30 0.77 4.51 3.46
CA ILE A 30 0.09 4.18 4.69
C ILE A 30 -0.48 5.52 5.13
N THR A 31 -1.80 5.67 4.99
CA THR A 31 -2.55 6.73 5.67
C THR A 31 -1.99 6.85 7.10
N PRO A 32 -1.37 7.99 7.49
CA PRO A 32 -0.67 8.09 8.76
C PRO A 32 -1.70 8.38 9.84
N ASN A 33 -2.52 7.39 10.17
CA ASN A 33 -3.39 7.47 11.33
C ASN A 33 -3.39 6.11 12.02
N LEU A 34 -2.39 5.96 12.90
CA LEU A 34 -2.46 5.40 14.27
C LEU A 34 -1.07 4.82 14.63
N ILE A 35 -0.17 5.66 15.15
CA ILE A 35 1.01 5.20 15.91
C ILE A 35 0.74 5.53 17.39
N PRO A 36 0.44 4.52 18.24
CA PRO A 36 0.44 4.72 19.69
C PRO A 36 1.88 4.93 20.16
N LYS A 37 2.11 6.03 20.89
CA LYS A 37 3.38 6.33 21.55
C LYS A 37 3.63 5.36 22.71
N SER A 38 4.80 4.71 22.69
CA SER A 38 5.57 4.10 23.79
C SER A 38 4.86 3.18 24.81
N LEU A 39 5.31 1.91 24.85
CA LEU A 39 4.99 0.91 25.86
C LEU A 39 6.11 0.85 26.93
N PRO A 40 5.84 1.01 28.24
CA PRO A 40 6.83 0.71 29.27
C PRO A 40 6.84 -0.80 29.58
N LYS A 41 8.05 -1.37 29.65
CA LYS A 41 8.32 -2.77 30.03
C LYS A 41 8.16 -2.94 31.54
N LYS A 42 7.25 -3.84 31.96
CA LYS A 42 7.40 -4.65 33.18
C LYS A 42 6.61 -5.94 33.02
N LEU A 43 7.29 -7.04 32.73
CA LEU A 43 6.70 -8.38 32.76
C LEU A 43 6.77 -8.88 34.21
N SER A 44 5.62 -8.96 34.88
CA SER A 44 5.45 -9.82 36.05
C SER A 44 4.63 -11.03 35.62
N PHE A 45 5.16 -12.22 35.89
CA PHE A 45 4.54 -13.51 35.60
C PHE A 45 3.28 -13.67 36.48
N ILE A 46 2.09 -13.71 35.88
CA ILE A 46 0.84 -13.98 36.60
C ILE A 46 0.32 -15.35 36.20
N GLN A 47 0.08 -16.15 37.23
CA GLN A 47 -0.45 -17.51 37.25
C GLN A 47 -1.80 -17.62 36.51
N ALA A 48 -1.92 -18.64 35.66
CA ALA A 48 -3.11 -18.91 34.85
C ALA A 48 -4.30 -19.27 35.75
N SER A 49 -5.29 -18.38 35.79
CA SER A 49 -6.63 -18.66 36.30
C SER A 49 -7.55 -18.94 35.11
N ALA A 50 -8.40 -19.95 35.26
CA ALA A 50 -9.32 -20.40 34.21
C ALA A 50 -10.22 -19.24 33.75
N PHE A 51 -10.19 -18.92 32.46
CA PHE A 51 -11.05 -17.93 31.85
C PHE A 51 -12.49 -18.46 31.79
N SER A 52 -13.36 -17.94 32.66
CA SER A 52 -14.79 -17.95 32.39
C SER A 52 -15.05 -17.10 31.14
N PRO A 53 -15.95 -17.49 30.23
CA PRO A 53 -16.27 -16.68 29.06
C PRO A 53 -17.01 -15.43 29.53
N ILE A 54 -16.27 -14.34 29.74
CA ILE A 54 -16.85 -13.03 29.95
C ILE A 54 -17.49 -12.64 28.61
N SER A 55 -18.81 -12.77 28.54
CA SER A 55 -19.61 -12.17 27.48
C SER A 55 -19.55 -10.66 27.66
N TYR A 56 -18.56 -10.02 27.05
CA TYR A 56 -18.57 -8.59 26.89
C TYR A 56 -19.78 -8.25 26.01
N PRO A 57 -20.66 -7.31 26.39
CA PRO A 57 -21.71 -6.85 25.49
C PRO A 57 -21.02 -6.40 24.20
N HIS A 58 -21.42 -7.01 23.09
CA HIS A 58 -20.86 -6.72 21.78
C HIS A 58 -21.22 -5.28 21.42
N LYS A 59 -20.41 -4.32 21.88
CA LYS A 59 -20.61 -2.90 21.60
C LYS A 59 -20.45 -2.71 20.11
N GLU A 60 -21.54 -2.30 19.49
CA GLU A 60 -21.60 -2.03 18.06
C GLU A 60 -20.54 -0.98 17.68
N ARG A 61 -19.75 -1.28 16.66
CA ARG A 61 -18.74 -0.35 16.14
C ARG A 61 -19.45 0.57 15.17
N VAL A 62 -19.58 1.84 15.53
CA VAL A 62 -20.13 2.90 14.68
C VAL A 62 -19.03 3.89 14.34
N ASP A 63 -18.92 4.26 13.07
CA ASP A 63 -17.97 5.30 12.67
C ASP A 63 -18.46 6.67 13.15
N ALA A 64 -17.79 7.22 14.18
CA ALA A 64 -18.10 8.53 14.73
C ALA A 64 -17.47 9.68 13.94
N ARG A 65 -16.74 9.40 12.85
CA ARG A 65 -15.98 10.40 12.08
C ARG A 65 -16.81 11.21 11.11
N GLU A 66 -18.12 11.00 11.04
CA GLU A 66 -18.97 11.59 10.00
C GLU A 66 -19.83 12.74 10.53
N SER A 67 -19.33 13.94 10.32
CA SER A 67 -20.21 15.07 10.01
C SER A 67 -19.96 15.39 8.54
N TYR A 68 -20.85 15.00 7.63
CA TYR A 68 -20.76 15.34 6.19
C TYR A 68 -21.15 16.80 5.94
N THR A 69 -20.55 17.73 6.66
CA THR A 69 -20.77 19.17 6.45
C THR A 69 -19.92 19.66 5.28
N LEU A 70 -20.38 20.69 4.56
CA LEU A 70 -19.56 21.30 3.49
C LEU A 70 -18.18 21.74 3.99
N ASP A 71 -18.10 22.19 5.24
CA ASP A 71 -16.83 22.55 5.86
C ASP A 71 -15.91 21.34 6.06
N SER A 72 -16.43 20.21 6.55
CA SER A 72 -15.66 18.96 6.65
C SER A 72 -15.18 18.45 5.28
N ILE A 73 -16.02 18.59 4.25
CA ILE A 73 -15.73 18.16 2.88
C ILE A 73 -14.59 19.01 2.32
N ARG A 74 -14.64 20.33 2.50
CA ARG A 74 -13.56 21.24 2.12
C ARG A 74 -12.24 20.82 2.75
N HIS A 75 -12.22 20.60 4.07
CA HIS A 75 -11.01 20.16 4.77
C HIS A 75 -10.53 18.78 4.33
N PHE A 76 -11.44 17.85 4.03
CA PHE A 76 -11.08 16.54 3.51
C PHE A 76 -10.41 16.64 2.14
N LEU A 77 -10.97 17.41 1.21
CA LEU A 77 -10.41 17.59 -0.13
C LEU A 77 -9.03 18.25 -0.09
N ILE A 78 -8.82 19.27 0.74
CA ILE A 78 -7.51 19.90 0.92
C ILE A 78 -6.46 18.86 1.37
N ARG A 79 -6.79 18.02 2.36
CA ARG A 79 -5.84 16.98 2.81
C ARG A 79 -5.57 15.91 1.75
N GLN A 80 -6.56 15.60 0.91
CA GLN A 80 -6.38 14.65 -0.20
C GLN A 80 -5.51 15.25 -1.30
N GLU A 81 -5.68 16.54 -1.61
CA GLU A 81 -4.81 17.28 -2.53
C GLU A 81 -3.35 17.24 -2.06
N ASP A 82 -3.10 17.63 -0.79
CA ASP A 82 -1.76 17.57 -0.19
C ASP A 82 -1.16 16.15 -0.31
N SER A 83 -1.96 15.14 0.03
CA SER A 83 -1.52 13.74 -0.02
C SER A 83 -1.14 13.33 -1.45
N ILE A 84 -1.92 13.71 -2.46
CA ILE A 84 -1.62 13.41 -3.87
C ILE A 84 -0.35 14.12 -4.31
N ILE A 85 -0.19 15.41 -3.99
CA ILE A 85 1.00 16.20 -4.35
C ILE A 85 2.26 15.56 -3.78
N PHE A 86 2.28 15.23 -2.48
CA PHE A 86 3.44 14.59 -1.86
C PHE A 86 3.73 13.22 -2.47
N SER A 87 2.70 12.42 -2.74
CA SER A 87 2.85 11.11 -3.39
C SER A 87 3.52 11.20 -4.76
N LEU A 88 3.13 12.20 -5.56
CA LEU A 88 3.69 12.42 -6.89
C LEU A 88 5.12 12.96 -6.81
N LEU A 89 5.41 13.87 -5.87
CA LEU A 89 6.77 14.35 -5.62
C LEU A 89 7.71 13.20 -5.21
N GLU A 90 7.26 12.30 -4.35
CA GLU A 90 8.02 11.10 -3.96
C GLU A 90 8.27 10.18 -5.16
N ARG A 91 7.24 9.91 -6.00
CA ARG A 91 7.40 9.08 -7.20
C ARG A 91 8.32 9.72 -8.24
N ALA A 92 8.30 11.05 -8.37
CA ALA A 92 9.12 11.80 -9.34
C ALA A 92 10.63 11.76 -9.03
N GLN A 93 11.02 11.33 -7.83
CA GLN A 93 12.43 11.07 -7.49
C GLN A 93 13.04 9.91 -8.30
N TYR A 94 12.20 9.08 -8.93
CA TYR A 94 12.63 7.92 -9.70
C TYR A 94 12.28 8.07 -11.18
N CYS A 95 13.10 7.50 -12.06
CA CYS A 95 12.80 7.39 -13.48
C CYS A 95 11.55 6.51 -13.73
N TYR A 96 11.21 6.31 -15.01
CA TYR A 96 10.05 5.50 -15.40
C TYR A 96 10.10 4.07 -14.82
N ASN A 97 11.27 3.41 -14.78
CA ASN A 97 11.46 2.05 -14.25
C ASN A 97 10.54 1.00 -14.91
N ALA A 98 10.72 0.79 -16.22
CA ALA A 98 9.87 -0.08 -17.05
C ALA A 98 9.65 -1.49 -16.47
N ASP A 99 10.69 -2.07 -15.88
CA ASP A 99 10.65 -3.40 -15.24
C ASP A 99 9.60 -3.49 -14.12
N THR A 100 9.22 -2.37 -13.51
CA THR A 100 8.17 -2.31 -12.47
C THR A 100 6.79 -2.74 -13.01
N TYR A 101 6.57 -2.50 -14.31
CA TYR A 101 5.28 -2.73 -15.00
C TYR A 101 5.32 -3.97 -15.89
N GLY A 102 6.51 -4.55 -16.13
CA GLY A 102 6.68 -5.74 -16.96
C GLY A 102 6.23 -7.02 -16.24
N HIS A 103 5.41 -7.84 -16.91
CA HIS A 103 4.89 -9.11 -16.37
C HIS A 103 5.96 -10.20 -16.17
N HIS A 104 7.13 -10.05 -16.79
CA HIS A 104 8.22 -11.03 -16.75
C HIS A 104 9.44 -10.55 -15.94
N ALA A 105 9.47 -9.27 -15.57
CA ALA A 105 10.60 -8.66 -14.89
C ALA A 105 10.67 -9.01 -13.39
N PHE A 106 9.52 -9.38 -12.81
CA PHE A 106 9.41 -9.80 -11.42
C PHE A 106 8.79 -11.20 -11.36
N SER A 107 9.61 -12.21 -11.09
CA SER A 107 9.16 -13.58 -10.89
C SER A 107 9.18 -13.90 -9.39
N LYS A 108 8.00 -14.10 -8.81
CA LYS A 108 7.82 -14.66 -7.47
C LYS A 108 7.04 -15.96 -7.61
N ASP A 109 7.44 -16.99 -6.86
CA ASP A 109 6.83 -18.32 -6.93
C ASP A 109 5.30 -18.25 -6.85
N GLY A 110 4.63 -18.72 -7.91
CA GLY A 110 3.16 -18.76 -8.01
C GLY A 110 2.47 -17.43 -8.29
N PHE A 111 3.19 -16.32 -8.49
CA PHE A 111 2.60 -15.04 -8.90
C PHE A 111 2.98 -14.68 -10.34
N HIS A 112 1.95 -14.46 -11.16
CA HIS A 112 2.09 -13.97 -12.52
C HIS A 112 1.52 -12.56 -12.60
N GLY A 113 2.38 -11.57 -12.82
CA GLY A 113 1.99 -10.17 -12.86
C GLY A 113 3.19 -9.23 -12.76
N SER A 114 2.94 -7.93 -12.86
CA SER A 114 4.00 -6.92 -12.67
C SER A 114 4.34 -6.71 -11.19
N LEU A 115 5.49 -6.10 -10.90
CA LEU A 115 5.85 -5.76 -9.52
C LEU A 115 4.81 -4.81 -8.89
N VAL A 116 4.33 -3.80 -9.64
CA VAL A 116 3.32 -2.88 -9.12
C VAL A 116 2.01 -3.60 -8.79
N GLU A 117 1.61 -4.56 -9.62
CA GLU A 117 0.41 -5.36 -9.41
C GLU A 117 0.54 -6.23 -8.15
N PHE A 118 1.71 -6.85 -7.94
CA PHE A 118 2.00 -7.60 -6.73
C PHE A 118 1.86 -6.72 -5.49
N MET A 119 2.50 -5.55 -5.49
CA MET A 119 2.51 -4.63 -4.35
C MET A 119 1.10 -4.12 -4.01
N VAL A 120 0.31 -3.74 -5.03
CA VAL A 120 -1.07 -3.30 -4.83
C VAL A 120 -1.89 -4.45 -4.26
N LYS A 121 -1.93 -5.62 -4.93
CA LYS A 121 -2.75 -6.77 -4.48
C LYS A 121 -2.47 -7.18 -3.05
N GLU A 122 -1.20 -7.30 -2.65
CA GLU A 122 -0.87 -7.71 -1.28
C GLU A 122 -1.24 -6.64 -0.25
N THR A 123 -1.08 -5.36 -0.59
CA THR A 123 -1.52 -4.25 0.28
C THR A 123 -3.04 -4.23 0.43
N GLU A 124 -3.78 -4.46 -0.65
CA GLU A 124 -5.23 -4.53 -0.61
C GLU A 124 -5.70 -5.73 0.21
N LYS A 125 -5.09 -6.91 0.07
CA LYS A 125 -5.42 -8.07 0.91
C LYS A 125 -5.27 -7.77 2.39
N LEU A 126 -4.16 -7.11 2.77
CA LEU A 126 -3.92 -6.69 4.16
C LEU A 126 -5.00 -5.72 4.63
N HIS A 127 -5.31 -4.69 3.83
CA HIS A 127 -6.34 -3.71 4.19
C HIS A 127 -7.76 -4.31 4.24
N ALA A 128 -8.07 -5.29 3.40
CA ALA A 128 -9.34 -5.99 3.38
C ALA A 128 -9.55 -6.82 4.65
N GLN A 129 -8.50 -7.48 5.15
CA GLN A 129 -8.56 -8.18 6.44
C GLN A 129 -8.93 -7.25 7.60
N MET A 130 -8.60 -5.95 7.48
CA MET A 130 -8.95 -4.92 8.47
C MET A 130 -10.29 -4.24 8.21
N GLY A 131 -11.06 -4.67 7.21
CA GLY A 131 -12.37 -4.11 6.87
C GLY A 131 -12.33 -2.77 6.13
N ARG A 132 -11.19 -2.38 5.54
CA ARG A 132 -11.04 -1.08 4.85
C ARG A 132 -12.10 -0.87 3.77
N TYR A 133 -12.34 -1.90 2.97
CA TYR A 133 -13.23 -1.85 1.79
C TYR A 133 -14.71 -2.08 2.13
N ASP A 134 -15.06 -2.23 3.41
CA ASP A 134 -16.46 -2.12 3.85
C ASP A 134 -16.92 -0.64 3.91
N SER A 135 -15.96 0.29 3.91
CA SER A 135 -16.20 1.73 3.87
C SER A 135 -16.72 2.18 2.50
N PRO A 136 -17.77 3.01 2.43
CA PRO A 136 -18.29 3.52 1.16
C PRO A 136 -17.31 4.46 0.43
N LYS A 137 -16.25 4.91 1.09
CA LYS A 137 -15.25 5.84 0.53
C LYS A 137 -14.02 5.14 -0.05
N GLU A 138 -13.81 3.86 0.26
CA GLU A 138 -12.60 3.12 -0.09
C GLU A 138 -12.89 2.14 -1.22
N HIS A 139 -12.15 2.25 -2.31
CA HIS A 139 -12.39 1.48 -3.53
C HIS A 139 -11.16 0.64 -3.87
N PRO A 140 -11.28 -0.70 -3.94
CA PRO A 140 -10.15 -1.55 -4.31
C PRO A 140 -9.91 -1.57 -5.82
N PHE A 141 -8.65 -1.68 -6.22
CA PHE A 141 -8.25 -1.93 -7.60
C PHE A 141 -8.53 -3.39 -8.02
N PHE A 142 -8.39 -4.36 -7.11
CA PHE A 142 -8.57 -5.80 -7.38
C PHE A 142 -9.66 -6.44 -6.49
N PRO A 143 -10.94 -6.08 -6.66
CA PRO A 143 -12.02 -6.53 -5.78
C PRO A 143 -12.21 -8.05 -5.73
N ALA A 144 -11.93 -8.76 -6.83
CA ALA A 144 -12.12 -10.20 -6.94
C ALA A 144 -11.18 -11.03 -6.05
N GLN A 145 -10.13 -10.42 -5.49
CA GLN A 145 -9.05 -11.12 -4.78
C GLN A 145 -8.98 -10.76 -3.29
N LEU A 146 -9.99 -10.06 -2.77
CA LEU A 146 -9.99 -9.57 -1.40
C LEU A 146 -10.48 -10.65 -0.42
N PRO A 147 -9.75 -10.90 0.68
CA PRO A 147 -10.22 -11.74 1.76
C PRO A 147 -11.35 -11.09 2.55
N LYS A 148 -12.14 -11.92 3.25
CA LYS A 148 -13.16 -11.44 4.18
C LYS A 148 -12.50 -10.71 5.37
N PRO A 149 -13.09 -9.59 5.86
CA PRO A 149 -12.62 -8.91 7.06
C PRO A 149 -12.55 -9.84 8.28
N MET A 150 -11.48 -9.69 9.07
CA MET A 150 -11.28 -10.41 10.34
C MET A 150 -11.91 -9.69 11.53
N LEU A 151 -12.21 -8.39 11.36
CA LEU A 151 -12.85 -7.57 12.38
C LEU A 151 -14.38 -7.59 12.23
N PRO A 152 -15.14 -7.42 13.34
CA PRO A 152 -16.58 -7.19 13.25
C PRO A 152 -16.89 -5.96 12.38
N PRO A 153 -17.99 -5.97 11.60
CA PRO A 153 -18.35 -4.86 10.71
C PRO A 153 -18.44 -3.52 11.44
N LEU A 154 -17.95 -2.46 10.79
CA LEU A 154 -18.13 -1.08 11.22
C LEU A 154 -19.39 -0.53 10.54
N LYS A 155 -20.34 0.01 11.30
CA LYS A 155 -21.49 0.70 10.73
C LYS A 155 -21.10 2.11 10.32
N TYR A 156 -21.25 2.40 9.04
CA TYR A 156 -21.10 3.72 8.47
C TYR A 156 -22.46 4.43 8.48
N PRO A 157 -22.52 5.69 8.96
CA PRO A 157 -23.73 6.49 8.87
C PRO A 157 -24.26 6.59 7.45
N GLN A 158 -25.58 6.48 7.31
CA GLN A 158 -26.25 6.64 6.03
C GLN A 158 -26.23 8.12 5.64
N HIS A 159 -25.87 8.41 4.39
CA HIS A 159 -25.79 9.77 3.87
C HIS A 159 -27.10 10.55 4.09
N ALA A 160 -27.06 11.65 4.85
CA ALA A 160 -28.15 12.59 4.99
C ALA A 160 -28.08 13.63 3.87
N PHE A 161 -28.49 13.25 2.66
CA PHE A 161 -28.86 14.22 1.63
C PHE A 161 -30.31 13.90 1.21
N SER A 162 -31.23 14.53 1.92
CA SER A 162 -32.67 14.63 1.60
C SER A 162 -33.02 16.09 1.39
#